data_AF-A0A3D5UWX3-F1
#
_entry.id   AF-A0A3D5UWX3-F1
#
_cell.length_a   1.000
_cell.length_b   1.000
_cell.length_c   1.000
_cell.angle_alpha   90.00
_cell.angle_beta   90.00
_cell.angle_gamma   90.00
#
_symmetry.space_group_name_H-M   'P 1'
#
loop_
_entity.id
_entity.type
_entity.pdbx_description
1 polymer ?
#
loop_
_entity_poly.entity_id
_entity_poly.type
_entity_poly.pdbx_seq_one_letter_code
_entity_poly.pdbx_strand_id
1 'polypeptide(L)' 'MARRTNPDELRHDWTREELQALFDLPFNDLLFEAQLVHRRWFKAHEVQMSTLLSIKTGGCPEDCGYCA' A
#
# COMPACT_ATOMS: atom_id res chain seq x y z
N MET A 1 0.69 -17.85 16.57
CA MET A 1 0.93 -18.38 15.22
C MET A 1 0.09 -17.55 14.26
N ALA A 2 0.71 -16.62 13.53
CA ALA A 2 0.00 -15.75 12.59
C ALA A 2 -0.68 -16.63 11.54
N ARG A 3 -2.00 -16.47 11.40
CA ARG A 3 -2.82 -17.18 10.43
C ARG A 3 -2.35 -16.74 9.05
N ARG A 4 -1.53 -17.55 8.36
CA ARG A 4 -1.27 -17.34 6.93
C ARG A 4 -2.60 -17.58 6.23
N THR A 5 -3.35 -16.51 6.02
CA THR A 5 -4.63 -16.52 5.32
C THR A 5 -4.41 -17.00 3.89
N ASN A 6 -5.41 -17.70 3.36
CA ASN A 6 -5.42 -18.11 1.97
C ASN A 6 -5.19 -16.86 1.09
N PRO A 7 -4.12 -16.80 0.28
CA PRO A 7 -3.82 -15.61 -0.54
C PRO A 7 -4.88 -15.33 -1.62
N ASP A 8 -5.80 -16.26 -1.86
CA ASP A 8 -6.93 -16.13 -2.79
C ASP A 8 -8.21 -15.58 -2.14
N GLU A 9 -8.22 -15.36 -0.82
CA GLU A 9 -9.37 -14.84 -0.09
C GLU A 9 -9.08 -13.43 0.42
N LEU A 10 -9.89 -12.45 -0.01
CA LEU A 10 -9.78 -11.08 0.46
C LEU A 10 -10.27 -10.99 1.91
N ARG A 11 -9.38 -10.58 2.82
CA ARG A 11 -9.71 -10.34 4.24
C ARG A 11 -9.73 -8.84 4.55
N HIS A 12 -10.52 -8.47 5.56
CA HIS A 12 -10.72 -7.08 5.99
C HIS A 12 -10.50 -6.88 7.51
N ASP A 13 -10.05 -7.92 8.23
CA ASP A 13 -9.99 -8.01 9.69
C ASP A 13 -8.54 -7.98 10.24
N TRP A 14 -7.68 -7.15 9.66
CA TRP A 14 -6.27 -7.05 10.05
C TRP A 14 -6.10 -6.46 11.46
N THR A 15 -5.28 -7.11 12.29
CA THR A 15 -4.88 -6.56 13.59
C THR A 15 -3.60 -5.74 13.50
N ARG A 16 -3.32 -4.91 14.51
CA ARG A 16 -2.09 -4.11 14.57
C ARG A 16 -0.84 -4.99 14.61
N GLU A 17 -0.92 -6.12 15.32
CA GLU A 17 0.18 -7.07 15.48
C GLU A 17 0.49 -7.78 14.16
N GLU A 18 -0.53 -8.12 13.37
CA GLU A 18 -0.35 -8.68 12.03
C GLU A 18 0.32 -7.68 11.08
N LEU A 19 -0.08 -6.40 11.14
CA LEU A 19 0.55 -5.34 10.36
C LEU A 19 2.00 -5.11 10.79
N GLN A 20 2.26 -5.05 12.10
CA GLN A 20 3.61 -4.86 12.64
C GLN A 20 4.54 -5.98 12.15
N ALA A 21 4.07 -7.23 12.12
CA ALA A 21 4.85 -8.34 11.60
C ALA A 21 5.27 -8.17 10.13
N LEU A 22 4.47 -7.48 9.30
CA LEU A 22 4.86 -7.15 7.92
C LEU A 22 5.92 -6.06 7.87
N PHE A 23 5.82 -5.04 8.72
CA PHE A 23 6.83 -3.98 8.82
C PHE A 23 8.17 -4.50 9.36
N ASP A 24 8.13 -5.55 10.18
CA ASP A 24 9.32 -6.18 10.76
C ASP A 24 9.99 -7.21 9.81
N LEU A 25 9.40 -7.49 8.64
CA LEU A 25 10.00 -8.40 7.67
C LEU A 25 11.31 -7.84 7.11
N PRO A 26 12.30 -8.70 6.79
CA PRO A 26 13.43 -8.29 5.97
C PRO A 26 12.94 -7.66 4.66
N PHE A 27 13.47 -6.49 4.34
CA PHE A 27 12.97 -5.65 3.25
C PHE A 27 12.83 -6.40 1.91
N ASN A 28 13.80 -7.24 1.55
CA ASN A 28 13.76 -7.99 0.29
C ASN A 28 12.71 -9.11 0.29
N ASP A 29 12.42 -9.72 1.44
CA ASP A 29 11.37 -10.73 1.57
C ASP A 29 10.00 -10.07 1.43
N LEU A 30 9.80 -8.92 2.09
CA LEU A 30 8.59 -8.11 1.95
C LEU A 30 8.36 -7.68 0.49
N LEU A 31 9.40 -7.21 -0.20
CA LEU A 31 9.30 -6.83 -1.60
C LEU A 31 8.92 -8.02 -2.49
N PHE A 32 9.50 -9.19 -2.26
CA PHE A 32 9.17 -10.38 -3.03
C PHE A 32 7.72 -10.81 -2.82
N GLU A 33 7.26 -10.87 -1.57
CA GLU A 33 5.85 -11.17 -1.25
C GLU A 33 4.89 -10.15 -1.89
N ALA A 34 5.21 -8.85 -1.81
CA ALA A 34 4.41 -7.80 -2.43
C ALA A 34 4.31 -7.96 -3.96
N GLN A 35 5.41 -8.32 -4.63
CA GLN A 35 5.39 -8.58 -6.09
C GLN A 35 4.51 -9.78 -6.46
N LEU A 36 4.53 -10.85 -5.66
CA LEU A 36 3.67 -12.02 -5.88
C LEU A 36 2.19 -11.66 -5.75
N VAL A 37 1.82 -10.88 -4.74
CA VAL A 37 0.45 -10.39 -4.55
C VAL A 37 0.04 -9.46 -5.70
N HIS A 38 0.91 -8.52 -6.09
CA HIS A 38 0.60 -7.60 -7.18
C HIS A 38 0.36 -8.33 -8.51
N ARG A 39 1.20 -9.32 -8.86
CA ARG A 39 1.04 -10.12 -10.09
C ARG A 39 -0.17 -11.05 -10.07
N ARG A 40 -0.68 -11.42 -8.88
CA ARG A 40 -1.89 -12.24 -8.73
C ARG A 40 -3.15 -11.45 -9.10
N TRP A 41 -3.22 -10.19 -8.69
CA TRP A 41 -4.45 -9.38 -8.77
C TRP A 41 -4.42 -8.29 -9.84
N PHE A 42 -3.25 -7.93 -10.35
CA PHE A 42 -3.08 -6.92 -11.39
C PHE A 42 -2.36 -7.51 -12.61
N LYS A 43 -2.64 -6.93 -13.77
CA LYS A 43 -1.93 -7.30 -14.99
C LYS A 43 -0.47 -6.86 -14.89
N ALA A 44 0.42 -7.81 -15.09
CA ALA A 44 1.85 -7.53 -15.08
C ALA A 44 2.21 -6.50 -16.16
N HIS A 45 3.11 -5.57 -15.82
CA HIS A 45 3.65 -4.55 -16.73
C HIS A 45 2.63 -3.49 -17.20
N GLU A 46 1.46 -3.41 -16.59
CA GLU A 46 0.53 -2.29 -16.78
C GLU A 46 0.64 -1.29 -15.62
N VAL A 47 0.55 0.00 -15.93
CA VAL A 47 0.55 1.09 -14.95
C VAL A 47 -0.64 2.01 -15.23
N GLN A 48 -1.32 2.44 -14.17
CA GLN A 48 -2.42 3.40 -14.27
C GLN A 48 -1.88 4.82 -14.48
N MET A 49 -2.41 5.53 -15.47
CA MET A 49 -2.03 6.92 -15.78
C MET A 49 -3.11 7.89 -15.30
N SER A 50 -2.72 8.83 -14.44
CA SER A 50 -3.59 9.91 -13.94
C SER A 50 -2.95 11.28 -14.20
N THR A 51 -3.78 12.25 -14.58
CA THR A 51 -3.39 13.66 -14.66
C THR A 51 -4.22 14.45 -13.66
N LEU A 52 -3.55 15.27 -12.83
CA LEU A 52 -4.20 16.18 -11.92
C LEU A 52 -3.89 17.64 -12.28
N LEU A 53 -4.77 18.55 -11.87
CA LEU A 53 -4.59 19.99 -11.97
C LEU A 53 -4.89 20.63 -10.62
N SER A 54 -3.96 21.45 -10.13
CA SER A 54 -4.23 22.32 -8.99
C SER A 54 -5.10 23.50 -9.45
N ILE A 55 -6.41 23.38 -9.27
CA ILE A 55 -7.37 24.42 -9.70
C ILE A 55 -7.17 25.75 -8.97
N LYS A 56 -6.63 25.71 -7.74
CA LYS A 56 -6.25 26.87 -6.94
C LYS A 56 -5.06 26.52 -6.07
N THR A 57 -3.94 27.20 -6.28
CA THR A 57 -2.69 27.00 -5.54
C THR A 57 -2.50 28.11 -4.51
N GLY A 58 -2.06 27.75 -3.30
CA GLY A 58 -1.79 28.68 -2.21
C GLY A 58 -3.06 29.18 -1.49
N GLY A 59 -2.86 30.05 -0.50
CA GLY A 59 -3.94 30.59 0.33
C GLY A 59 -4.77 29.51 1.04
N CYS A 60 -4.14 28.38 1.39
CA CYS A 60 -4.72 27.32 2.20
C CYS A 60 -4.67 27.77 3.67
N PRO A 61 -5.79 27.81 4.40
CA PRO A 61 -5.80 28.23 5.81
C PRO A 61 -5.19 27.18 6.76
N GLU A 62 -5.03 25.95 6.32
CA GLU A 62 -4.48 24.85 7.10
C GLU A 62 -2.96 24.93 7.23
N ASP A 63 -2.45 24.56 8.41
CA ASP A 63 -1.01 24.53 8.72
C ASP A 63 -0.48 23.09 8.67
N CYS A 64 -0.58 22.46 7.50
CA CYS A 64 -0.13 21.10 7.29
C CYS A 64 1.40 21.06 7.21
N GLY A 65 2.09 20.45 8.20
CA GLY A 65 3.56 20.41 8.29
C GLY A 65 4.31 19.67 7.16
N TYR A 66 3.59 19.20 6.15
CA TYR A 66 4.13 18.53 4.96
C TYR A 66 3.67 19.17 3.64
N CYS A 67 2.75 20.15 3.69
CA CYS A 67 2.25 20.81 2.49
C CYS A 67 3.18 21.98 2.13
N ALA A 68 3.49 22.13 0.83
CA ALA A 68 4.37 23.17 0.30
C ALA A 68 3.66 24.51 0.12
#